data_AF-R5XPF2-F1
#
_entry.id   AF-R5XPF2-F1
#
_cell.length_a   1.000
_cell.length_b   1.000
_cell.length_c   1.000
_cell.angle_alpha   90.00
_cell.angle_beta   90.00
_cell.angle_gamma   90.00
#
_symmetry.space_group_name_H-M   'P 1'
#
loop_
_entity.id
_entity.type
_entity.pdbx_description
1 polymer ?
#
loop_
_entity_poly.entity_id
_entity_poly.type
_entity_poly.pdbx_seq_one_letter_code
_entity_poly.pdbx_strand_id
1 'polypeptide(L)'
;MKKNKMTLIILLIFVILSISLFNIKRNKLYNENLGHTSLYVETYLGGKNQLTHPNVIKFDKPWHGYKYWMGYTPYPNGDGEEENPSIAASNDMYKWETPKNLANPIADNEETGCNELKDSQLIYRDDLDRLEMWYLGRVSKNLGGDGETLLLFRKTSKDGINWSKYQVMREFKYVSPAIIWDGEKYCVWGIGFEGQGTKGVFDYFESKDGTNWSDPVHCKIGNDSKILDMWHGNVTYNEKLKCYELVYIPTSNQEVYYTTSKDKINFDKAKVIVKNDGTWTRLYRPTLLFENNQYYCIYGAIGENNENYISMSTGKDINNLTGISYKDISKMADTPMEKRKEKVSFMQRLSEFKKTFFRFELLVFIPILFVLAIILKKLNKGNVNSIVSIIAFLICESYMFLKIDFTSIESIVVGLTMGLIQAFIITSGTIYLLFIFNKKVIN
;
A
#
# COMPACT_ATOMS: atom_id res chain seq x y z
N MET A 1 20.53 -45.92 -19.16
CA MET A 1 20.99 -44.58 -19.59
C MET A 1 19.94 -43.74 -20.34
N LYS A 2 19.10 -44.26 -21.26
CA LYS A 2 18.08 -43.45 -21.97
C LYS A 2 16.94 -42.89 -21.08
N LYS A 3 16.56 -43.60 -20.00
CA LYS A 3 15.44 -43.23 -19.08
C LYS A 3 15.65 -41.90 -18.35
N ASN A 4 16.83 -41.71 -17.73
CA ASN A 4 17.14 -40.49 -16.98
C ASN A 4 17.31 -39.27 -17.89
N LYS A 5 17.63 -39.48 -19.18
CA LYS A 5 17.79 -38.38 -20.15
C LYS A 5 16.48 -37.63 -20.40
N MET A 6 15.34 -38.31 -20.51
CA MET A 6 14.08 -37.63 -20.83
C MET A 6 13.54 -36.79 -19.66
N THR A 7 13.54 -37.35 -18.45
CA THR A 7 13.17 -36.60 -17.24
C THR A 7 14.10 -35.41 -17.01
N LEU A 8 15.41 -35.59 -17.25
CA LEU A 8 16.38 -34.50 -17.16
C LEU A 8 16.13 -33.40 -18.20
N ILE A 9 15.76 -33.77 -19.43
CA ILE A 9 15.40 -32.79 -20.48
C ILE A 9 14.15 -32.00 -20.06
N ILE A 10 13.10 -32.66 -19.56
CA ILE A 10 11.89 -31.96 -19.08
C ILE A 10 12.23 -31.01 -17.94
N LEU A 11 13.00 -31.46 -16.94
CA LEU A 11 13.42 -30.60 -15.83
C LEU A 11 14.22 -29.39 -16.34
N LEU A 12 15.13 -29.59 -17.29
CA LEU A 12 15.91 -28.51 -17.90
C LEU A 12 15.01 -27.48 -18.60
N ILE A 13 13.95 -27.94 -19.28
CA ILE A 13 12.95 -27.05 -19.91
C ILE A 13 12.27 -26.19 -18.84
N PHE A 14 11.79 -26.78 -17.74
CA PHE A 14 11.18 -26.01 -16.65
C PHE A 14 12.15 -25.03 -15.99
N VAL A 15 13.43 -25.41 -15.83
CA VAL A 15 14.47 -24.51 -15.33
C VAL A 15 14.68 -23.33 -16.27
N ILE A 16 14.84 -23.58 -17.58
CA ILE A 16 15.04 -22.52 -18.58
C ILE A 16 13.82 -21.59 -18.65
N LEU A 17 12.61 -22.15 -18.66
CA LEU A 17 11.37 -21.39 -18.61
C LEU A 17 11.27 -20.56 -17.32
N SER A 18 11.64 -21.13 -16.17
CA SER A 18 11.65 -20.40 -14.90
C SER A 18 12.62 -19.22 -14.92
N ILE A 19 13.84 -19.42 -15.44
CA ILE A 19 14.85 -18.36 -15.57
C ILE A 19 14.38 -17.28 -16.55
N SER A 20 13.77 -17.67 -17.66
CA SER A 20 13.20 -16.73 -18.63
C SER A 20 12.08 -15.89 -18.00
N LEU A 21 11.11 -16.52 -17.33
CA LEU A 21 10.03 -15.83 -16.63
C LEU A 21 10.52 -14.98 -15.47
N PHE A 22 11.54 -15.45 -14.73
CA PHE A 22 12.21 -14.69 -13.69
C PHE A 22 12.85 -13.42 -14.26
N ASN A 23 13.57 -13.55 -15.38
CA ASN A 23 14.15 -12.40 -16.07
C ASN A 23 13.10 -11.47 -16.64
N ILE A 24 11.98 -11.97 -17.18
CA ILE A 24 10.86 -11.16 -17.67
C ILE A 24 10.21 -10.40 -16.52
N LYS A 25 9.89 -11.06 -15.40
CA LYS A 25 9.32 -10.42 -14.21
C LYS A 25 10.28 -9.39 -13.60
N ARG A 26 11.59 -9.65 -13.62
CA ARG A 26 12.62 -8.73 -13.13
C ARG A 26 12.86 -7.55 -14.07
N ASN A 27 12.70 -7.77 -15.38
CA ASN A 27 12.76 -6.73 -16.42
C ASN A 27 11.42 -6.00 -16.58
N LYS A 28 10.48 -6.16 -15.64
CA LYS A 28 9.29 -5.32 -15.59
C LYS A 28 9.75 -3.86 -15.61
N LEU A 29 9.30 -3.11 -16.62
CA LEU A 29 9.53 -1.68 -16.67
C LEU A 29 8.85 -1.06 -15.46
N TYR A 30 9.66 -0.73 -14.47
CA TYR A 30 9.23 0.03 -13.31
C TYR A 30 8.84 1.43 -13.76
N ASN A 31 7.74 1.94 -13.24
CA ASN A 31 7.37 3.33 -13.47
C ASN A 31 8.35 4.21 -12.70
N GLU A 32 9.17 4.99 -13.39
CA GLU A 32 10.19 5.84 -12.76
C GLU A 32 9.58 6.86 -11.77
N ASN A 33 8.33 7.26 -12.00
CA ASN A 33 7.59 8.17 -11.14
C ASN A 33 6.99 7.53 -9.89
N LEU A 34 7.19 6.23 -9.67
CA LEU A 34 6.75 5.50 -8.49
C LEU A 34 7.93 5.26 -7.56
N GLY A 35 7.79 5.60 -6.28
CA GLY A 35 8.72 5.17 -5.24
C GLY A 35 8.64 3.67 -4.99
N HIS A 36 9.77 2.96 -5.13
CA HIS A 36 9.90 1.50 -4.97
C HIS A 36 10.30 1.06 -3.55
N THR A 37 10.34 2.00 -2.62
CA THR A 37 10.51 1.77 -1.19
C THR A 37 9.73 2.83 -0.41
N SER A 38 9.47 2.61 0.87
CA SER A 38 8.87 3.58 1.76
C SER A 38 9.91 4.47 2.44
N LEU A 39 9.48 5.62 2.95
CA LEU A 39 10.25 6.41 3.90
C LEU A 39 10.24 5.68 5.25
N TYR A 40 11.38 5.70 5.93
CA TYR A 40 11.40 5.30 7.34
C TYR A 40 10.87 6.45 8.21
N VAL A 41 9.78 6.16 8.92
CA VAL A 41 9.19 7.02 9.93
C VAL A 41 8.82 6.14 11.11
N GLU A 42 9.28 6.46 12.31
CA GLU A 42 8.89 5.74 13.52
C GLU A 42 7.49 6.17 13.98
N THR A 43 6.66 5.21 14.35
CA THR A 43 5.34 5.48 14.96
C THR A 43 5.41 5.23 16.46
N TYR A 44 4.39 5.65 17.20
CA TYR A 44 4.31 5.35 18.64
C TYR A 44 4.16 3.84 18.93
N LEU A 45 3.88 3.03 17.91
CA LEU A 45 3.81 1.57 17.96
C LEU A 45 5.15 0.97 17.52
N GLY A 46 6.19 1.17 18.32
CA GLY A 46 7.55 0.72 18.03
C GLY A 46 7.61 -0.71 17.46
N GLY A 47 8.28 -0.87 16.31
CA GLY A 47 8.38 -2.14 15.59
C GLY A 47 7.17 -2.50 14.70
N LYS A 48 6.09 -1.72 14.74
CA LYS A 48 4.90 -1.80 13.88
C LYS A 48 4.66 -0.47 13.16
N ASN A 49 5.73 0.09 12.59
CA ASN A 49 5.76 1.43 11.97
C ASN A 49 4.99 1.51 10.63
N GLN A 50 3.71 1.19 10.67
CA GLN A 50 2.76 1.31 9.57
C GLN A 50 2.00 2.62 9.73
N LEU A 51 2.04 3.46 8.71
CA LEU A 51 1.47 4.80 8.75
C LEU A 51 0.88 5.19 7.40
N THR A 52 -0.10 6.08 7.45
CA THR A 52 -0.89 6.51 6.29
C THR A 52 -1.24 8.00 6.40
N HIS A 53 -1.98 8.48 5.41
CA HIS A 53 -2.58 9.80 5.34
C HIS A 53 -1.60 10.98 5.54
N PRO A 54 -0.43 11.01 4.87
CA PRO A 54 0.55 12.06 5.06
C PRO A 54 0.01 13.44 4.67
N ASN A 55 0.43 14.45 5.42
CA ASN A 55 0.37 15.84 5.03
C ASN A 55 1.63 16.55 5.54
N VAL A 56 2.33 17.29 4.67
CA VAL A 56 3.59 17.95 5.00
C VAL A 56 3.48 19.44 4.75
N ILE A 57 3.89 20.21 5.75
CA ILE A 57 4.09 21.65 5.64
C ILE A 57 5.58 21.98 5.70
N LYS A 58 5.95 23.15 5.18
CA LYS A 58 7.32 23.66 5.19
C LYS A 58 7.37 25.05 5.81
N PHE A 59 8.56 25.41 6.27
CA PHE A 59 8.90 26.76 6.68
C PHE A 59 10.12 27.26 5.91
N ASP A 60 10.14 28.53 5.55
CA ASP A 60 11.30 29.16 4.89
C ASP A 60 12.53 29.18 5.80
N LYS A 61 12.29 29.33 7.11
CA LYS A 61 13.28 29.17 8.18
C LYS A 61 12.79 28.11 9.16
N PRO A 62 13.66 27.27 9.74
CA PRO A 62 13.22 26.24 10.67
C PRO A 62 12.34 26.80 11.80
N TRP A 63 11.14 26.24 11.96
CA TRP A 63 10.22 26.55 13.05
C TRP A 63 10.43 25.51 14.15
N HIS A 64 10.76 25.98 15.37
CA HIS A 64 11.16 25.12 16.49
C HIS A 64 12.24 24.09 16.13
N GLY A 65 13.21 24.49 15.29
CA GLY A 65 14.37 23.68 14.90
C GLY A 65 14.17 22.78 13.67
N TYR A 66 12.96 22.73 13.10
CA TYR A 66 12.66 21.90 11.94
C TYR A 66 12.09 22.70 10.78
N LYS A 67 12.54 22.36 9.57
CA LYS A 67 12.08 22.98 8.34
C LYS A 67 10.78 22.36 7.82
N TYR A 68 10.60 21.06 8.01
CA TYR A 68 9.44 20.31 7.54
C TYR A 68 8.75 19.65 8.71
N TRP A 69 7.43 19.70 8.71
CA TRP A 69 6.57 19.05 9.70
C TRP A 69 5.52 18.23 8.97
N MET A 70 5.29 17.01 9.42
CA MET A 70 4.35 16.06 8.84
C MET A 70 3.30 15.67 9.85
N GLY A 71 2.03 15.87 9.50
CA GLY A 71 0.90 15.16 10.10
C GLY A 71 0.70 13.81 9.43
N TYR A 72 0.47 12.76 10.21
CA TYR A 72 0.15 11.43 9.71
C TYR A 72 -0.67 10.65 10.75
N THR A 73 -1.22 9.51 10.35
CA THR A 73 -1.88 8.56 11.25
C THR A 73 -1.22 7.19 11.12
N PRO A 74 -0.76 6.55 12.22
CA PRO A 74 -0.43 5.12 12.20
C PRO A 74 -1.65 4.30 11.77
N TYR A 75 -1.48 3.18 11.09
CA TYR A 75 -2.61 2.33 10.71
C TYR A 75 -2.18 0.87 10.55
N PRO A 76 -1.67 0.24 11.63
CA PRO A 76 -1.11 -1.10 11.58
C PRO A 76 -2.18 -2.13 11.19
N ASN A 77 -1.96 -2.83 10.07
CA ASN A 77 -2.83 -3.90 9.58
C ASN A 77 -4.31 -3.49 9.40
N GLY A 78 -4.59 -2.19 9.26
CA GLY A 78 -5.94 -1.66 9.14
C GLY A 78 -6.70 -1.50 10.46
N ASP A 79 -6.00 -1.47 11.60
CA ASP A 79 -6.60 -1.27 12.91
C ASP A 79 -6.96 0.21 13.16
N GLY A 80 -8.25 0.53 13.17
CA GLY A 80 -8.77 1.89 13.36
C GLY A 80 -8.58 2.41 14.80
N GLU A 81 -8.39 1.54 15.78
CA GLU A 81 -8.05 1.94 17.15
C GLU A 81 -6.69 2.64 17.23
N GLU A 82 -5.84 2.40 16.23
CA GLU A 82 -4.49 2.92 16.18
C GLU A 82 -4.35 4.10 15.20
N GLU A 83 -5.44 4.54 14.55
CA GLU A 83 -5.43 5.61 13.54
C GLU A 83 -5.39 7.04 14.13
N ASN A 84 -4.44 7.23 15.05
CA ASN A 84 -4.36 8.40 15.91
C ASN A 84 -3.42 9.48 15.32
N PRO A 85 -3.87 10.75 15.18
CA PRO A 85 -3.05 11.84 14.65
C PRO A 85 -1.70 11.96 15.35
N SER A 86 -0.63 11.98 14.56
CA SER A 86 0.76 11.99 15.00
C SER A 86 1.58 13.00 14.21
N ILE A 87 2.74 13.37 14.76
CA ILE A 87 3.66 14.36 14.17
C ILE A 87 5.04 13.76 13.99
N ALA A 88 5.64 14.03 12.83
CA ALA A 88 7.07 13.86 12.59
C ALA A 88 7.63 15.15 12.01
N ALA A 89 8.92 15.38 12.19
CA ALA A 89 9.61 16.53 11.63
C ALA A 89 10.90 16.12 10.91
N SER A 90 11.34 16.96 9.99
CA SER A 90 12.53 16.72 9.17
C SER A 90 13.19 18.04 8.78
N ASN A 91 14.47 17.96 8.42
CA ASN A 91 15.22 19.05 7.80
C ASN A 91 15.67 18.72 6.36
N ASP A 92 15.42 17.51 5.87
CA ASP A 92 15.90 17.04 4.56
C ASP A 92 14.90 16.18 3.76
N MET A 93 13.69 15.95 4.28
CA MET A 93 12.63 15.09 3.70
C MET A 93 12.90 13.59 3.70
N TYR A 94 14.07 13.15 4.18
CA TYR A 94 14.47 11.73 4.25
C TYR A 94 14.58 11.23 5.68
N LYS A 95 15.14 12.04 6.58
CA LYS A 95 15.27 11.76 8.01
C LYS A 95 14.09 12.38 8.73
N TRP A 96 13.10 11.55 9.00
CA TRP A 96 11.93 11.90 9.79
C TRP A 96 12.12 11.40 11.22
N GLU A 97 11.85 12.26 12.18
CA GLU A 97 11.90 11.94 13.60
C GLU A 97 10.73 12.56 14.35
N THR A 98 10.34 11.95 15.47
CA THR A 98 9.45 12.61 16.42
C THR A 98 10.23 13.76 17.08
N PRO A 99 9.73 15.01 17.05
CA PRO A 99 10.37 16.13 17.72
C PRO A 99 10.74 15.82 19.17
N LYS A 100 11.91 16.28 19.61
CA LYS A 100 12.39 16.01 20.97
C LYS A 100 11.36 16.49 22.01
N ASN A 101 11.06 15.60 22.97
CA ASN A 101 10.08 15.78 24.05
C ASN A 101 8.60 15.73 23.61
N LEU A 102 8.30 15.49 22.34
CA LEU A 102 6.95 15.17 21.91
C LEU A 102 6.68 13.67 22.15
N ALA A 103 5.51 13.36 22.71
CA ALA A 103 4.97 12.00 22.71
C ALA A 103 3.87 11.92 21.65
N ASN A 104 3.99 10.98 20.72
CA ASN A 104 2.90 10.61 19.82
C ASN A 104 2.05 9.49 20.47
N PRO A 105 0.76 9.37 20.11
CA PRO A 105 0.03 10.29 19.23
C PRO A 105 -0.31 11.61 19.94
N ILE A 106 -0.64 12.66 19.17
CA ILE A 106 -1.03 13.96 19.72
C ILE A 106 -2.54 14.08 20.00
N ALA A 107 -3.30 13.11 19.54
CA ALA A 107 -4.72 12.90 19.84
C ALA A 107 -4.97 11.39 19.89
N ASP A 108 -5.77 10.92 20.84
CA ASP A 108 -6.05 9.50 21.02
C ASP A 108 -7.55 9.24 21.23
N ASN A 109 -7.92 7.96 21.18
CA ASN A 109 -9.29 7.51 21.35
C ASN A 109 -9.81 7.66 22.80
N GLU A 110 -8.95 7.77 23.81
CA GLU A 110 -9.37 7.98 25.19
C GLU A 110 -9.99 9.36 25.37
N GLU A 111 -9.44 10.38 24.69
CA GLU A 111 -9.97 11.74 24.71
C GLU A 111 -11.43 11.82 24.24
N THR A 112 -11.84 10.97 23.31
CA THR A 112 -13.17 11.00 22.68
C THR A 112 -14.09 9.84 23.09
N GLY A 113 -13.52 8.80 23.71
CA GLY A 113 -14.20 7.55 24.05
C GLY A 113 -14.64 6.73 22.83
N CYS A 114 -14.11 7.02 21.64
CA CYS A 114 -14.45 6.35 20.38
C CYS A 114 -13.18 5.82 19.72
N ASN A 115 -13.27 4.60 19.20
CA ASN A 115 -12.18 3.87 18.54
C ASN A 115 -12.02 4.26 17.05
N GLU A 116 -12.14 5.55 16.74
CA GLU A 116 -12.13 6.05 15.36
C GLU A 116 -11.70 7.52 15.31
N LEU A 117 -10.38 7.75 15.26
CA LEU A 117 -9.78 8.97 14.72
C LEU A 117 -9.19 8.67 13.34
N LYS A 118 -9.07 9.67 12.46
CA LYS A 118 -8.46 9.49 11.14
C LYS A 118 -8.21 10.79 10.39
N ASP A 119 -7.65 10.65 9.20
CA ASP A 119 -7.60 11.67 8.16
C ASP A 119 -6.95 13.00 8.61
N SER A 120 -5.77 12.91 9.24
CA SER A 120 -5.05 14.09 9.75
C SER A 120 -4.64 15.10 8.65
N GLN A 121 -4.70 16.38 9.00
CA GLN A 121 -4.29 17.52 8.18
C GLN A 121 -3.59 18.55 9.08
N LEU A 122 -2.30 18.76 8.85
CA LEU A 122 -1.50 19.75 9.58
C LEU A 122 -1.47 21.06 8.78
N ILE A 123 -1.69 22.18 9.46
CA ILE A 123 -1.51 23.52 8.89
C ILE A 123 -0.74 24.41 9.85
N TYR A 124 -0.21 25.50 9.33
CA TYR A 124 0.38 26.58 10.12
C TYR A 124 -0.48 27.84 9.99
N ARG A 125 -0.78 28.46 11.13
CA ARG A 125 -1.41 29.78 11.24
C ARG A 125 -0.30 30.80 11.47
N ASP A 126 0.12 31.45 10.41
CA ASP A 126 1.20 32.45 10.41
C ASP A 126 0.84 33.69 11.23
N ASP A 127 -0.41 34.12 11.17
CA ASP A 127 -0.95 35.23 11.96
C ASP A 127 -1.00 34.96 13.48
N LEU A 128 -1.02 33.69 13.88
CA LEU A 128 -1.06 33.26 15.29
C LEU A 128 0.23 32.59 15.76
N ASP A 129 1.21 32.43 14.87
CA ASP A 129 2.45 31.66 15.05
C ASP A 129 2.22 30.31 15.75
N ARG A 130 1.39 29.45 15.14
CA ARG A 130 1.07 28.13 15.70
C ARG A 130 0.75 27.08 14.65
N LEU A 131 1.00 25.83 14.98
CA LEU A 131 0.48 24.67 14.27
C LEU A 131 -0.97 24.39 14.66
N GLU A 132 -1.74 23.89 13.71
CA GLU A 132 -3.06 23.31 13.95
C GLU A 132 -3.16 21.93 13.30
N MET A 133 -3.52 20.92 14.10
CA MET A 133 -3.84 19.58 13.63
C MET A 133 -5.34 19.46 13.52
N TRP A 134 -5.82 19.23 12.29
CA TRP A 134 -7.21 18.94 12.00
C TRP A 134 -7.37 17.46 11.66
N TYR A 135 -8.44 16.85 12.12
CA TYR A 135 -8.64 15.40 11.93
C TYR A 135 -10.11 15.05 12.13
N LEU A 136 -10.49 13.86 11.66
CA LEU A 136 -11.85 13.37 11.79
C LEU A 136 -11.97 12.40 12.95
N GLY A 137 -13.18 12.31 13.52
CA GLY A 137 -13.54 11.24 14.44
C GLY A 137 -14.94 11.44 15.01
N ARG A 138 -15.20 10.85 16.17
CA ARG A 138 -16.51 10.84 16.84
C ARG A 138 -16.37 11.11 18.31
N VAL A 139 -17.47 11.46 18.98
CA VAL A 139 -17.52 11.55 20.45
C VAL A 139 -18.53 10.53 20.96
N SER A 140 -18.11 9.74 21.95
CA SER A 140 -18.94 8.68 22.53
C SER A 140 -20.13 9.22 23.32
N LYS A 141 -21.16 8.38 23.49
CA LYS A 141 -22.32 8.67 24.35
C LYS A 141 -21.91 8.98 25.79
N ASN A 142 -20.86 8.35 26.30
CA ASN A 142 -20.36 8.55 27.65
C ASN A 142 -19.73 9.94 27.87
N LEU A 143 -19.26 10.59 26.79
CA LEU A 143 -18.70 11.94 26.81
C LEU A 143 -19.64 13.00 26.23
N GLY A 144 -20.93 12.67 26.10
CA GLY A 144 -21.97 13.61 25.65
C GLY A 144 -22.13 13.74 24.13
N GLY A 145 -21.46 12.90 23.34
CA GLY A 145 -21.73 12.76 21.91
C GLY A 145 -22.83 11.72 21.62
N ASP A 146 -22.99 11.36 20.36
CA ASP A 146 -23.93 10.32 19.91
C ASP A 146 -23.24 9.00 19.52
N GLY A 147 -21.91 9.00 19.38
CA GLY A 147 -21.10 7.89 18.89
C GLY A 147 -21.22 7.63 17.38
N GLU A 148 -21.94 8.45 16.63
CA GLU A 148 -22.34 8.17 15.23
C GLU A 148 -22.12 9.34 14.27
N THR A 149 -22.09 10.58 14.75
CA THR A 149 -21.86 11.76 13.91
C THR A 149 -20.37 11.97 13.67
N LEU A 150 -20.01 12.20 12.41
CA LEU A 150 -18.61 12.41 12.02
C LEU A 150 -18.28 13.89 12.22
N LEU A 151 -17.23 14.15 12.98
CA LEU A 151 -16.86 15.49 13.42
C LEU A 151 -15.48 15.85 12.86
N LEU A 152 -15.32 17.11 12.51
CA LEU A 152 -14.01 17.70 12.25
C LEU A 152 -13.49 18.31 13.55
N PHE A 153 -12.37 17.79 14.03
CA PHE A 153 -11.67 18.26 15.21
C PHE A 153 -10.50 19.18 14.87
N ARG A 154 -10.09 19.98 15.85
CA ARG A 154 -8.84 20.76 15.83
C ARG A 154 -8.11 20.67 17.16
N LYS A 155 -6.79 20.48 17.09
CA LYS A 155 -5.83 20.75 18.19
C LYS A 155 -4.82 21.78 17.72
N THR A 156 -4.25 22.55 18.65
CA THR A 156 -3.29 23.62 18.33
C THR A 156 -2.04 23.50 19.17
N SER A 157 -0.90 23.95 18.63
CA SER A 157 0.38 23.97 19.36
C SER A 157 1.22 25.18 18.95
N LYS A 158 1.78 25.87 19.95
CA LYS A 158 2.70 27.01 19.75
C LYS A 158 4.17 26.60 19.63
N ASP A 159 4.50 25.35 19.89
CA ASP A 159 5.87 24.86 19.89
C ASP A 159 6.06 23.51 19.16
N GLY A 160 4.97 22.92 18.67
CA GLY A 160 4.95 21.61 18.02
C GLY A 160 5.04 20.43 18.99
N ILE A 161 5.17 20.70 20.29
CA ILE A 161 5.37 19.71 21.35
C ILE A 161 4.15 19.61 22.26
N ASN A 162 3.69 20.75 22.76
CA ASN A 162 2.55 20.84 23.67
C ASN A 162 1.29 21.16 22.85
N TRP A 163 0.34 20.23 22.86
CA TRP A 163 -0.91 20.35 22.11
C TRP A 163 -2.08 20.65 23.04
N SER A 164 -2.98 21.52 22.60
CA SER A 164 -4.22 21.85 23.32
C SER A 164 -5.14 20.64 23.43
N LYS A 165 -6.18 20.70 24.27
CA LYS A 165 -7.33 19.80 24.12
C LYS A 165 -7.97 19.96 22.75
N TYR A 166 -8.66 18.91 22.28
CA TYR A 166 -9.39 18.97 21.03
C TYR A 166 -10.58 19.95 21.12
N GLN A 167 -10.94 20.51 19.97
CA GLN A 167 -12.12 21.32 19.75
C GLN A 167 -12.94 20.66 18.65
N VAL A 168 -14.25 20.50 18.87
CA VAL A 168 -15.19 20.14 17.80
C VAL A 168 -15.46 21.39 16.98
N MET A 169 -15.08 21.36 15.71
CA MET A 169 -15.20 22.52 14.83
C MET A 169 -16.54 22.53 14.09
N ARG A 170 -16.99 21.35 13.66
CA ARG A 170 -18.29 21.14 13.00
C ARG A 170 -18.59 19.64 12.82
N GLU A 171 -19.86 19.35 12.55
CA GLU A 171 -20.23 18.12 11.84
C GLU A 171 -19.64 18.13 10.42
N PHE A 172 -19.15 16.98 9.98
CA PHE A 172 -18.40 16.83 8.74
C PHE A 172 -18.87 15.61 7.95
N LYS A 173 -19.54 15.84 6.82
CA LYS A 173 -20.13 14.79 5.97
C LYS A 173 -19.18 14.26 4.89
N TYR A 174 -17.89 14.53 5.04
CA TYR A 174 -16.84 14.27 4.07
C TYR A 174 -15.67 13.52 4.72
N VAL A 175 -14.78 12.98 3.90
CA VAL A 175 -13.50 12.39 4.29
C VAL A 175 -12.33 13.18 3.70
N SER A 176 -11.11 12.88 4.17
CA SER A 176 -9.84 13.45 3.69
C SER A 176 -9.87 14.98 3.56
N PRO A 177 -10.12 15.73 4.65
CA PRO A 177 -10.16 17.17 4.59
C PRO A 177 -8.80 17.71 4.12
N ALA A 178 -8.83 18.53 3.07
CA ALA A 178 -7.71 19.39 2.72
C ALA A 178 -8.00 20.77 3.32
N ILE A 179 -7.09 21.30 4.13
CA ILE A 179 -7.28 22.58 4.81
C ILE A 179 -6.06 23.45 4.55
N ILE A 180 -6.31 24.72 4.22
CA ILE A 180 -5.32 25.77 4.05
C ILE A 180 -5.81 27.00 4.82
N TRP A 181 -4.88 27.73 5.45
CA TRP A 181 -5.10 29.11 5.87
C TRP A 181 -4.54 30.03 4.78
N ASP A 182 -5.37 30.89 4.21
CA ASP A 182 -4.96 31.78 3.10
C ASP A 182 -4.53 33.19 3.56
N GLY A 183 -4.38 33.38 4.87
CA GLY A 183 -4.08 34.67 5.50
C GLY A 183 -5.31 35.43 5.99
N GLU A 184 -6.51 35.10 5.50
CA GLU A 184 -7.77 35.71 5.93
C GLU A 184 -8.76 34.69 6.50
N LYS A 185 -8.80 33.49 5.90
CA LYS A 185 -9.78 32.46 6.21
C LYS A 185 -9.22 31.06 6.03
N TYR A 186 -9.88 30.13 6.70
CA TYR A 186 -9.75 28.71 6.42
C TYR A 186 -10.45 28.39 5.12
N CYS A 187 -9.73 27.72 4.23
CA CYS A 187 -10.22 27.11 3.01
C CYS A 187 -10.22 25.60 3.22
N VAL A 188 -11.39 24.97 3.12
CA VAL A 188 -11.54 23.53 3.36
C VAL A 188 -12.15 22.87 2.13
N TRP A 189 -11.55 21.76 1.73
CA TRP A 189 -12.13 20.85 0.77
C TRP A 189 -12.43 19.51 1.42
N GLY A 190 -13.59 18.93 1.12
CA GLY A 190 -14.01 17.62 1.60
C GLY A 190 -14.36 16.69 0.45
N ILE A 191 -14.00 15.41 0.57
CA ILE A 191 -14.32 14.37 -0.40
C ILE A 191 -15.52 13.59 0.09
N GLY A 192 -16.53 13.46 -0.75
CA GLY A 192 -17.79 12.81 -0.41
C GLY A 192 -17.67 11.29 -0.29
N PHE A 193 -18.40 10.72 0.68
CA PHE A 193 -18.33 9.30 1.03
C PHE A 193 -19.72 8.66 1.02
N GLU A 194 -19.80 7.42 0.55
CA GLU A 194 -21.07 6.68 0.43
C GLU A 194 -21.82 6.55 1.75
N GLY A 195 -21.10 6.30 2.86
CA GLY A 195 -21.70 6.21 4.19
C GLY A 195 -22.33 7.51 4.72
N GLN A 196 -22.10 8.65 4.06
CA GLN A 196 -22.70 9.95 4.39
C GLN A 196 -23.70 10.43 3.32
N GLY A 197 -23.98 9.61 2.29
CA GLY A 197 -24.86 9.98 1.18
C GLY A 197 -24.27 11.06 0.25
N THR A 198 -22.97 11.35 0.36
CA THR A 198 -22.27 12.39 -0.41
C THR A 198 -21.37 11.82 -1.50
N LYS A 199 -21.55 10.55 -1.89
CA LYS A 199 -20.65 9.85 -2.84
C LYS A 199 -20.43 10.66 -4.14
N GLY A 200 -19.16 10.80 -4.52
CA GLY A 200 -18.74 11.46 -5.75
C GLY A 200 -18.77 12.98 -5.70
N VAL A 201 -18.98 13.56 -4.51
CA VAL A 201 -18.94 15.00 -4.28
C VAL A 201 -17.51 15.43 -3.90
N PHE A 202 -17.10 16.62 -4.36
CA PHE A 202 -15.90 17.31 -3.88
C PHE A 202 -16.28 18.75 -3.58
N ASP A 203 -16.33 19.11 -2.30
CA ASP A 203 -16.90 20.39 -1.87
C ASP A 203 -15.87 21.29 -1.25
N TYR A 204 -15.99 22.58 -1.57
CA TYR A 204 -15.25 23.68 -0.98
C TYR A 204 -16.14 24.49 -0.06
N PHE A 205 -15.61 24.91 1.09
CA PHE A 205 -16.24 25.90 1.97
C PHE A 205 -15.18 26.62 2.80
N GLU A 206 -15.56 27.77 3.35
CA GLU A 206 -14.62 28.66 4.03
C GLU A 206 -15.14 29.18 5.37
N SER A 207 -14.21 29.54 6.25
CA SER A 207 -14.53 30.13 7.55
C SER A 207 -13.44 31.07 8.02
N LYS A 208 -13.82 32.21 8.59
CA LYS A 208 -12.85 33.18 9.17
C LYS A 208 -12.37 32.75 10.56
N ASP A 209 -13.17 32.00 11.30
CA ASP A 209 -12.92 31.65 12.71
C ASP A 209 -12.79 30.13 12.96
N GLY A 210 -13.10 29.31 11.94
CA GLY A 210 -13.11 27.86 11.99
C GLY A 210 -14.42 27.26 12.54
N THR A 211 -15.42 28.08 12.87
CA THR A 211 -16.70 27.66 13.48
C THR A 211 -17.91 28.11 12.67
N ASN A 212 -17.87 29.29 12.05
CA ASN A 212 -18.90 29.82 11.18
C ASN A 212 -18.47 29.60 9.73
N TRP A 213 -19.15 28.70 9.03
CA TRP A 213 -18.77 28.23 7.70
C TRP A 213 -19.73 28.74 6.63
N SER A 214 -19.20 29.01 5.44
CA SER A 214 -20.02 29.23 4.25
C SER A 214 -20.79 27.96 3.87
N ASP A 215 -21.81 28.12 3.05
CA ASP A 215 -22.43 26.99 2.36
C ASP A 215 -21.40 26.27 1.46
N PRO A 216 -21.52 24.94 1.30
CA PRO A 216 -20.62 24.17 0.45
C PRO A 216 -20.82 24.51 -1.03
N VAL A 217 -19.72 24.58 -1.77
CA VAL A 217 -19.69 24.77 -3.22
C VAL A 217 -19.09 23.53 -3.88
N HIS A 218 -19.88 22.88 -4.74
CA HIS A 218 -19.43 21.73 -5.54
C HIS A 218 -18.32 22.14 -6.52
N CYS A 219 -17.13 21.57 -6.31
CA CYS A 219 -15.98 21.75 -7.18
C CYS A 219 -16.16 20.97 -8.50
N LYS A 220 -15.42 21.41 -9.52
CA LYS A 220 -15.40 20.79 -10.85
C LYS A 220 -14.00 20.36 -11.21
N ILE A 221 -13.84 19.22 -11.87
CA ILE A 221 -12.55 18.75 -12.40
C ILE A 221 -12.70 18.55 -13.91
N GLY A 222 -12.05 19.42 -14.69
CA GLY A 222 -12.27 19.51 -16.13
C GLY A 222 -13.74 19.82 -16.44
N ASN A 223 -14.40 18.91 -17.17
CA ASN A 223 -15.83 19.03 -17.52
C ASN A 223 -16.74 18.23 -16.58
N ASP A 224 -16.19 17.52 -15.58
CA ASP A 224 -16.99 16.72 -14.65
C ASP A 224 -17.33 17.54 -13.40
N SER A 225 -18.62 17.55 -13.08
CA SER A 225 -19.19 18.22 -11.92
C SER A 225 -20.31 17.42 -11.27
N LYS A 226 -20.51 16.15 -11.63
CA LYS A 226 -21.67 15.37 -11.17
C LYS A 226 -21.28 14.28 -10.18
N ILE A 227 -20.39 13.38 -10.57
CA ILE A 227 -19.96 12.27 -9.73
C ILE A 227 -18.48 12.01 -10.03
N LEU A 228 -17.62 12.54 -9.16
CA LEU A 228 -16.18 12.38 -9.27
C LEU A 228 -15.75 11.02 -8.70
N ASP A 229 -14.98 10.27 -9.46
CA ASP A 229 -14.29 9.09 -8.93
C ASP A 229 -13.08 9.53 -8.08
N MET A 230 -13.30 9.62 -6.77
CA MET A 230 -12.30 10.11 -5.84
C MET A 230 -12.47 9.46 -4.47
N TRP A 231 -11.35 9.11 -3.85
CA TRP A 231 -11.30 8.55 -2.50
C TRP A 231 -10.68 9.54 -1.52
N HIS A 232 -9.39 9.83 -1.71
CA HIS A 232 -8.59 10.66 -0.81
C HIS A 232 -7.69 11.60 -1.61
N GLY A 233 -7.38 12.77 -1.04
CA GLY A 233 -6.57 13.78 -1.72
C GLY A 233 -6.10 14.88 -0.79
N ASN A 234 -5.37 15.83 -1.37
CA ASN A 234 -5.01 17.06 -0.70
C ASN A 234 -4.95 18.22 -1.71
N VAL A 235 -5.33 19.40 -1.24
CA VAL A 235 -5.17 20.68 -1.94
C VAL A 235 -4.06 21.44 -1.25
N THR A 236 -3.14 21.99 -2.05
CA THR A 236 -2.04 22.85 -1.57
C THR A 236 -1.99 24.11 -2.41
N TYR A 237 -1.45 25.20 -1.88
CA TYR A 237 -1.24 26.42 -2.66
C TYR A 237 0.22 26.51 -3.14
N ASN A 238 0.39 26.79 -4.43
CA ASN A 238 1.69 26.98 -5.03
C ASN A 238 1.95 28.47 -5.25
N GLU A 239 2.75 29.06 -4.36
CA GLU A 239 3.13 30.49 -4.42
C GLU A 239 3.76 30.90 -5.75
N LYS A 240 4.59 30.02 -6.33
CA LYS A 240 5.30 30.31 -7.58
C LYS A 240 4.34 30.33 -8.77
N LEU A 241 3.44 29.34 -8.84
CA LEU A 241 2.48 29.22 -9.92
C LEU A 241 1.22 30.06 -9.70
N LYS A 242 1.02 30.57 -8.48
CA LYS A 242 -0.18 31.30 -8.03
C LYS A 242 -1.46 30.52 -8.34
N CYS A 243 -1.50 29.25 -7.95
CA CYS A 243 -2.66 28.37 -8.11
C CYS A 243 -2.75 27.36 -6.97
N TYR A 244 -3.95 26.81 -6.81
CA TYR A 244 -4.20 25.64 -5.98
C TYR A 244 -3.85 24.39 -6.78
N GLU A 245 -3.10 23.48 -6.18
CA GLU A 245 -2.72 22.18 -6.72
C GLU A 245 -3.48 21.10 -5.94
N LEU A 246 -4.33 20.34 -6.63
CA LEU A 246 -5.02 19.19 -6.10
C LEU A 246 -4.28 17.93 -6.55
N VAL A 247 -3.94 17.08 -5.59
CA VAL A 247 -3.61 15.68 -5.84
C VAL A 247 -4.60 14.76 -5.19
N TYR A 248 -4.99 13.70 -5.88
CA TYR A 248 -5.97 12.74 -5.37
C TYR A 248 -5.76 11.35 -5.95
N ILE A 249 -6.36 10.36 -5.30
CA ILE A 249 -6.47 8.99 -5.79
C ILE A 249 -7.95 8.63 -6.04
N PRO A 250 -8.28 8.04 -7.19
CA PRO A 250 -9.63 7.53 -7.45
C PRO A 250 -9.86 6.19 -6.77
N THR A 251 -11.11 5.77 -6.70
CA THR A 251 -11.48 4.43 -6.23
C THR A 251 -11.16 3.35 -7.27
N SER A 252 -11.13 3.69 -8.57
CA SER A 252 -11.03 2.71 -9.66
C SER A 252 -9.63 2.19 -9.98
N ASN A 253 -8.61 3.05 -10.04
CA ASN A 253 -7.28 2.66 -10.55
C ASN A 253 -6.10 3.03 -9.64
N GLN A 254 -6.35 3.72 -8.51
CA GLN A 254 -5.37 3.93 -7.44
C GLN A 254 -4.02 4.50 -7.90
N GLU A 255 -4.05 5.33 -8.93
CA GLU A 255 -2.92 6.17 -9.36
C GLU A 255 -3.03 7.56 -8.73
N VAL A 256 -1.93 8.31 -8.67
CA VAL A 256 -1.99 9.71 -8.18
C VAL A 256 -2.30 10.63 -9.36
N TYR A 257 -3.45 11.30 -9.27
CA TYR A 257 -3.89 12.33 -10.20
C TYR A 257 -3.49 13.70 -9.67
N TYR A 258 -3.25 14.62 -10.59
CA TYR A 258 -2.92 16.02 -10.35
C TYR A 258 -3.76 16.93 -11.23
N THR A 259 -4.22 18.04 -10.66
CA THR A 259 -4.85 19.14 -11.38
C THR A 259 -4.64 20.47 -10.65
N THR A 260 -4.96 21.58 -11.32
CA THR A 260 -4.80 22.94 -10.81
C THR A 260 -6.11 23.71 -10.84
N SER A 261 -6.25 24.68 -9.94
CA SER A 261 -7.32 25.68 -9.95
C SER A 261 -6.75 27.07 -9.63
N LYS A 262 -7.30 28.11 -10.26
CA LYS A 262 -7.00 29.51 -9.91
C LYS A 262 -7.96 30.10 -8.88
N ASP A 263 -9.13 29.49 -8.70
CA ASP A 263 -10.26 30.05 -7.97
C ASP A 263 -10.80 29.15 -6.84
N LYS A 264 -10.06 28.08 -6.50
CA LYS A 264 -10.38 27.08 -5.47
C LYS A 264 -11.45 26.05 -5.86
N ILE A 265 -12.25 26.30 -6.90
CA ILE A 265 -13.49 25.56 -7.16
C ILE A 265 -13.46 24.89 -8.54
N ASN A 266 -12.98 25.59 -9.56
CA ASN A 266 -12.89 25.07 -10.93
C ASN A 266 -11.46 24.58 -11.18
N PHE A 267 -11.28 23.26 -11.16
CA PHE A 267 -10.02 22.60 -11.46
C PHE A 267 -9.97 22.18 -12.93
N ASP A 268 -8.77 22.25 -13.50
CA ASP A 268 -8.48 21.81 -14.86
C ASP A 268 -8.67 20.29 -15.01
N LYS A 269 -8.53 19.79 -16.24
CA LYS A 269 -8.55 18.35 -16.51
C LYS A 269 -7.36 17.68 -15.80
N ALA A 270 -7.65 16.70 -14.95
CA ALA A 270 -6.64 15.97 -14.21
C ALA A 270 -5.78 15.06 -15.11
N LYS A 271 -4.53 14.85 -14.68
CA LYS A 271 -3.55 13.96 -15.31
C LYS A 271 -2.88 13.09 -14.26
N VAL A 272 -2.41 11.92 -14.67
CA VAL A 272 -1.69 11.00 -13.77
C VAL A 272 -0.23 11.42 -13.64
N ILE A 273 0.26 11.52 -12.41
CA ILE A 273 1.65 11.92 -12.09
C ILE A 273 2.45 10.82 -11.41
N VAL A 274 1.79 9.84 -10.78
CA VAL A 274 2.42 8.62 -10.23
C VAL A 274 1.57 7.42 -10.66
N LYS A 275 2.21 6.45 -11.32
CA LYS A 275 1.54 5.24 -11.81
C LYS A 275 1.97 4.04 -11.00
N ASN A 276 1.02 3.33 -10.41
CA ASN A 276 1.33 2.10 -9.71
C ASN A 276 1.67 1.01 -10.73
N ASP A 277 2.93 0.56 -10.77
CA ASP A 277 3.35 -0.57 -11.61
C ASP A 277 3.04 -1.93 -10.97
N GLY A 278 2.46 -1.96 -9.76
CA GLY A 278 2.22 -3.17 -8.97
C GLY A 278 3.33 -3.49 -7.98
N THR A 279 4.29 -2.58 -7.77
CA THR A 279 5.21 -2.63 -6.62
C THR A 279 4.47 -2.52 -5.30
N TRP A 280 3.44 -1.68 -5.26
CA TRP A 280 2.48 -1.63 -4.16
C TRP A 280 1.18 -2.26 -4.62
N THR A 281 0.44 -2.88 -3.70
CA THR A 281 -0.92 -3.36 -4.01
C THR A 281 -1.82 -2.18 -4.39
N ARG A 282 -1.66 -1.06 -3.66
CA ARG A 282 -2.54 0.09 -3.68
C ARG A 282 -1.77 1.36 -3.30
N LEU A 283 -2.11 2.50 -3.91
CA LEU A 283 -1.69 3.81 -3.42
C LEU A 283 -2.81 4.43 -2.59
N TYR A 284 -2.42 5.27 -1.65
CA TYR A 284 -3.30 5.96 -0.72
C TYR A 284 -3.04 7.48 -0.75
N ARG A 285 -3.72 8.23 0.12
CA ARG A 285 -3.76 9.70 0.13
C ARG A 285 -2.41 10.35 -0.22
N PRO A 286 -2.35 11.16 -1.31
CA PRO A 286 -1.19 11.95 -1.67
C PRO A 286 -1.25 13.36 -1.07
N THR A 287 -0.08 13.98 -0.94
CA THR A 287 0.12 15.42 -0.73
C THR A 287 1.26 15.92 -1.60
N LEU A 288 1.21 17.19 -1.98
CA LEU A 288 2.30 17.87 -2.67
C LEU A 288 3.00 18.88 -1.76
N LEU A 289 4.28 19.07 -2.03
CA LEU A 289 5.07 20.17 -1.54
C LEU A 289 5.94 20.67 -2.68
N PHE A 290 5.96 21.99 -2.91
CA PHE A 290 6.84 22.62 -3.89
C PHE A 290 7.82 23.57 -3.21
N GLU A 291 9.11 23.32 -3.37
CA GLU A 291 10.16 24.15 -2.77
C GLU A 291 11.44 24.10 -3.60
N ASN A 292 12.19 25.20 -3.67
CA ASN A 292 13.50 25.25 -4.35
C ASN A 292 13.44 24.72 -5.79
N ASN A 293 12.33 25.02 -6.48
CA ASN A 293 12.05 24.56 -7.83
C ASN A 293 12.01 23.03 -7.98
N GLN A 294 11.55 22.35 -6.92
CA GLN A 294 11.45 20.91 -6.79
C GLN A 294 10.09 20.55 -6.19
N TYR A 295 9.41 19.58 -6.81
CA TYR A 295 8.23 18.91 -6.26
C TYR A 295 8.64 17.74 -5.38
N TYR A 296 7.87 17.56 -4.31
CA TYR A 296 7.82 16.38 -3.48
C TYR A 296 6.36 15.92 -3.45
N CYS A 297 6.08 14.79 -4.11
CA CYS A 297 4.79 14.10 -4.03
C CYS A 297 4.95 12.96 -3.02
N ILE A 298 4.31 13.11 -1.87
CA ILE A 298 4.39 12.17 -0.75
C ILE A 298 3.03 11.52 -0.64
N TYR A 299 2.97 10.19 -0.60
CA TYR A 299 1.72 9.47 -0.70
C TYR A 299 1.76 8.19 0.12
N GLY A 300 0.60 7.79 0.64
CA GLY A 300 0.47 6.49 1.26
C GLY A 300 0.60 5.37 0.22
N ALA A 301 1.12 4.22 0.63
CA ALA A 301 1.25 3.02 -0.18
C ALA A 301 0.91 1.80 0.67
N ILE A 302 0.32 0.77 0.06
CA ILE A 302 -0.13 -0.42 0.76
C ILE A 302 0.57 -1.64 0.14
N GLY A 303 1.25 -2.42 0.98
CA GLY A 303 1.96 -3.65 0.58
C GLY A 303 1.03 -4.86 0.39
N GLU A 304 1.61 -6.00 0.02
CA GLU A 304 0.86 -7.24 -0.26
C GLU A 304 0.08 -7.77 0.95
N ASN A 305 0.62 -7.57 2.16
CA ASN A 305 -0.02 -8.00 3.42
C ASN A 305 -0.94 -6.93 4.02
N ASN A 306 -1.45 -6.00 3.20
CA ASN A 306 -2.28 -4.86 3.64
C ASN A 306 -1.57 -3.94 4.65
N GLU A 307 -0.25 -3.84 4.53
CA GLU A 307 0.59 -3.04 5.41
C GLU A 307 0.69 -1.61 4.88
N ASN A 308 0.48 -0.62 5.74
CA ASN A 308 0.51 0.79 5.35
C ASN A 308 1.92 1.38 5.41
N TYR A 309 2.25 2.18 4.40
CA TYR A 309 3.53 2.85 4.20
C TYR A 309 3.31 4.27 3.72
N ILE A 310 4.34 5.11 3.83
CA ILE A 310 4.42 6.38 3.10
C ILE A 310 5.63 6.29 2.16
N SER A 311 5.42 6.61 0.89
CA SER A 311 6.48 6.73 -0.12
C SER A 311 6.52 8.14 -0.70
N MET A 312 7.54 8.43 -1.51
CA MET A 312 7.78 9.75 -2.05
C MET A 312 8.33 9.69 -3.46
N SER A 313 7.91 10.64 -4.30
CA SER A 313 8.46 10.88 -5.63
C SER A 313 8.77 12.35 -5.81
N THR A 314 9.88 12.67 -6.47
CA THR A 314 10.39 14.06 -6.54
C THR A 314 10.82 14.42 -7.96
N GLY A 315 10.60 15.65 -8.40
CA GLY A 315 11.07 16.14 -9.70
C GLY A 315 10.99 17.65 -9.83
N LYS A 316 11.71 18.26 -10.77
CA LYS A 316 11.59 19.71 -11.08
C LYS A 316 10.29 20.04 -11.83
N ASP A 317 9.73 19.06 -12.50
CA ASP A 317 8.48 19.12 -13.26
C ASP A 317 7.52 18.08 -12.70
N ILE A 318 6.29 18.49 -12.43
CA ILE A 318 5.22 17.62 -11.91
C ILE A 318 4.92 16.43 -12.83
N ASN A 319 5.21 16.56 -14.14
CA ASN A 319 5.04 15.47 -15.11
C ASN A 319 6.21 14.49 -15.16
N ASN A 320 7.34 14.83 -14.54
CA ASN A 320 8.56 14.04 -14.58
C ASN A 320 9.14 13.91 -13.17
N LEU A 321 8.43 13.13 -12.35
CA LEU A 321 8.85 12.76 -11.02
C LEU A 321 9.70 11.48 -11.07
N THR A 322 10.59 11.35 -10.11
CA THR A 322 11.36 10.13 -9.84
C THR A 322 11.08 9.66 -8.42
N GLY A 323 10.63 8.42 -8.29
CA GLY A 323 10.37 7.77 -7.01
C GLY A 323 11.62 7.49 -6.21
N ILE A 324 11.50 7.50 -4.88
CA ILE A 324 12.56 7.00 -4.00
C ILE A 324 12.79 5.51 -4.25
N SER A 325 14.05 5.10 -4.15
CA SER A 325 14.49 3.74 -4.42
C SER A 325 15.37 3.21 -3.29
N TYR A 326 15.79 1.95 -3.40
CA TYR A 326 16.77 1.34 -2.49
C TYR A 326 18.05 2.16 -2.31
N LYS A 327 18.44 2.94 -3.32
CA LYS A 327 19.63 3.80 -3.25
C LYS A 327 19.45 4.93 -2.22
N ASP A 328 18.21 5.34 -2.00
CA ASP A 328 17.86 6.43 -1.09
C ASP A 328 17.75 5.99 0.38
N ILE A 329 17.71 4.68 0.66
CA ILE A 329 17.65 4.16 2.04
C ILE A 329 18.83 4.68 2.88
N SER A 330 20.01 4.82 2.28
CA SER A 330 21.20 5.37 2.95
C SER A 330 21.05 6.81 3.44
N LYS A 331 20.04 7.55 2.96
CA LYS A 331 19.73 8.93 3.39
C LYS A 331 18.77 8.96 4.59
N MET A 332 18.04 7.88 4.83
CA MET A 332 16.99 7.80 5.86
C MET A 332 17.59 7.59 7.25
N ALA A 333 16.79 7.82 8.29
CA ALA A 333 17.23 7.62 9.67
C ALA A 333 17.45 6.13 10.03
N ASP A 334 16.72 5.22 9.38
CA ASP A 334 16.88 3.78 9.51
C ASP A 334 16.28 3.07 8.28
N THR A 335 16.32 1.75 8.27
CA THR A 335 15.80 0.90 7.19
C THR A 335 14.27 0.89 7.18
N PRO A 336 13.62 1.11 6.01
CA PRO A 336 12.17 0.99 5.85
C PRO A 336 11.59 -0.35 6.37
N MET A 337 10.37 -0.32 6.91
CA MET A 337 9.78 -1.47 7.61
C MET A 337 9.64 -2.70 6.68
N GLU A 338 9.25 -2.50 5.42
CA GLU A 338 9.10 -3.59 4.44
C GLU A 338 10.42 -4.32 4.17
N LYS A 339 11.56 -3.67 4.40
CA LYS A 339 12.90 -4.24 4.21
C LYS A 339 13.46 -4.90 5.45
N ARG A 340 12.99 -4.52 6.65
CA ARG A 340 13.34 -5.23 7.89
C ARG A 340 12.79 -6.66 7.89
N LYS A 341 11.65 -6.88 7.22
CA LYS A 341 10.98 -8.19 7.11
C LYS A 341 11.78 -9.24 6.31
N GLU A 342 12.85 -8.86 5.63
CA GLU A 342 13.75 -9.84 4.99
C GLU A 342 14.46 -10.78 6.00
N LYS A 343 14.41 -10.48 7.31
CA LYS A 343 14.89 -11.36 8.39
C LYS A 343 13.87 -12.38 8.92
N VAL A 344 12.84 -12.76 8.16
CA VAL A 344 12.07 -13.98 8.49
C VAL A 344 13.01 -15.19 8.42
N SER A 345 13.03 -16.04 9.46
CA SER A 345 13.93 -17.20 9.44
C SER A 345 13.57 -18.12 8.25
N PHE A 346 14.57 -18.72 7.61
CA PHE A 346 14.37 -19.67 6.52
C PHE A 346 13.33 -20.75 6.86
N MET A 347 13.24 -21.17 8.12
CA MET A 347 12.29 -22.16 8.61
C MET A 347 10.82 -21.71 8.49
N GLN A 348 10.55 -20.43 8.73
CA GLN A 348 9.20 -19.88 8.62
C GLN A 348 8.79 -19.72 7.15
N ARG A 349 9.71 -19.24 6.29
CA ARG A 349 9.50 -19.24 4.83
C ARG A 349 9.25 -20.64 4.27
N LEU A 350 10.01 -21.64 4.73
CA LEU A 350 9.83 -23.03 4.33
C LEU A 350 8.44 -23.58 4.70
N SER A 351 7.90 -23.18 5.86
CA SER A 351 6.54 -23.55 6.27
C SER A 351 5.48 -22.97 5.35
N GLU A 352 5.60 -21.70 4.96
CA GLU A 352 4.69 -21.06 4.01
C GLU A 352 4.78 -21.70 2.63
N PHE A 353 5.99 -21.93 2.14
CA PHE A 353 6.18 -22.63 0.87
C PHE A 353 5.61 -24.05 0.89
N LYS A 354 5.72 -24.78 2.00
CA LYS A 354 5.06 -26.09 2.14
C LYS A 354 3.54 -25.96 2.00
N LYS A 355 2.90 -24.96 2.61
CA LYS A 355 1.45 -24.73 2.44
C LYS A 355 1.07 -24.42 0.99
N THR A 356 1.91 -23.66 0.29
CA THR A 356 1.66 -23.27 -1.10
C THR A 356 1.85 -24.44 -2.08
N PHE A 357 2.94 -25.19 -1.91
CA PHE A 357 3.39 -26.17 -2.90
C PHE A 357 3.03 -27.63 -2.54
N PHE A 358 2.74 -27.99 -1.30
CA PHE A 358 2.34 -29.37 -0.96
C PHE A 358 0.84 -29.58 -1.20
N ARG A 359 0.45 -30.48 -2.13
CA ARG A 359 -0.91 -30.55 -2.68
C ARG A 359 -1.48 -31.96 -2.63
N PHE A 360 -2.36 -32.21 -1.65
CA PHE A 360 -3.02 -33.51 -1.49
C PHE A 360 -3.95 -33.85 -2.67
N GLU A 361 -4.50 -32.86 -3.37
CA GLU A 361 -5.35 -33.09 -4.54
C GLU A 361 -4.62 -33.81 -5.68
N LEU A 362 -3.28 -33.69 -5.78
CA LEU A 362 -2.51 -34.37 -6.80
C LEU A 362 -2.49 -35.90 -6.59
N LEU A 363 -2.85 -36.39 -5.40
CA LEU A 363 -2.98 -37.82 -5.14
C LEU A 363 -4.12 -38.47 -5.94
N VAL A 364 -5.08 -37.69 -6.47
CA VAL A 364 -6.13 -38.20 -7.37
C VAL A 364 -5.55 -38.82 -8.65
N PHE A 365 -4.35 -38.42 -9.04
CA PHE A 365 -3.69 -38.97 -10.22
C PHE A 365 -3.13 -40.38 -9.98
N ILE A 366 -2.99 -40.84 -8.74
CA ILE A 366 -2.56 -42.21 -8.45
C ILE A 366 -3.49 -43.26 -9.09
N PRO A 367 -4.83 -43.26 -8.82
CA PRO A 367 -5.75 -44.20 -9.44
C PRO A 367 -5.90 -43.96 -10.97
N ILE A 368 -5.86 -42.71 -11.44
CA ILE A 368 -5.95 -42.39 -12.88
C ILE A 368 -4.77 -43.00 -13.64
N LEU A 369 -3.54 -42.76 -13.18
CA LEU A 369 -2.33 -43.30 -13.80
C LEU A 369 -2.24 -44.81 -13.64
N PHE A 370 -2.83 -45.38 -12.59
CA PHE A 370 -2.96 -46.83 -12.42
C PHE A 370 -3.86 -47.46 -13.51
N VAL A 371 -5.03 -46.89 -13.78
CA VAL A 371 -5.90 -47.34 -14.88
C VAL A 371 -5.18 -47.21 -16.22
N LEU A 372 -4.52 -46.08 -16.46
CA LEU A 372 -3.70 -45.87 -17.65
C LEU A 372 -2.61 -46.95 -17.76
N ALA A 373 -1.92 -47.28 -16.67
CA ALA A 373 -0.88 -48.30 -16.66
C ALA A 373 -1.42 -49.69 -17.05
N ILE A 374 -2.62 -50.05 -16.59
CA ILE A 374 -3.29 -51.30 -17.00
C ILE A 374 -3.58 -51.29 -18.50
N ILE A 375 -4.13 -50.20 -19.04
CA ILE A 375 -4.42 -50.07 -20.47
C ILE A 375 -3.14 -50.19 -21.29
N LEU A 376 -2.07 -49.50 -20.90
CA LEU A 376 -0.79 -49.55 -21.60
C LEU A 376 -0.16 -50.95 -21.58
N LYS A 377 -0.34 -51.71 -20.48
CA LYS A 377 0.06 -53.12 -20.42
C LYS A 377 -0.74 -53.98 -21.39
N LYS A 378 -2.07 -53.81 -21.45
CA LYS A 378 -2.94 -54.53 -22.41
C LYS A 378 -2.56 -54.25 -23.86
N LEU A 379 -2.05 -53.06 -24.15
CA LEU A 379 -1.55 -52.66 -25.47
C LEU A 379 -0.11 -53.11 -25.75
N ASN A 380 0.46 -54.04 -24.95
CA ASN A 380 1.83 -54.57 -25.08
C ASN A 380 2.93 -53.50 -25.15
N LYS A 381 2.76 -52.34 -24.48
CA LYS A 381 3.83 -51.34 -24.40
C LYS A 381 4.89 -51.75 -23.37
N GLY A 382 6.11 -52.02 -23.81
CA GLY A 382 7.22 -52.48 -22.95
C GLY A 382 7.78 -51.48 -21.93
N ASN A 383 7.25 -50.26 -21.82
CA ASN A 383 7.82 -49.18 -20.99
C ASN A 383 6.80 -48.48 -20.07
N VAL A 384 5.77 -49.20 -19.61
CA VAL A 384 4.66 -48.63 -18.81
C VAL A 384 5.14 -47.81 -17.60
N ASN A 385 6.05 -48.34 -16.78
CA ASN A 385 6.53 -47.62 -15.59
C ASN A 385 7.22 -46.30 -15.95
N SER A 386 7.96 -46.26 -17.06
CA SER A 386 8.62 -45.05 -17.55
C SER A 386 7.61 -44.03 -18.06
N ILE A 387 6.57 -44.47 -18.77
CA ILE A 387 5.48 -43.61 -19.25
C ILE A 387 4.75 -42.98 -18.06
N VAL A 388 4.37 -43.79 -17.06
CA VAL A 388 3.73 -43.33 -15.82
C VAL A 388 4.61 -42.29 -15.11
N SER A 389 5.91 -42.57 -14.97
CA SER A 389 6.84 -41.64 -14.30
C SER A 389 6.93 -40.29 -15.03
N ILE A 390 7.00 -40.30 -16.36
CA ILE A 390 7.08 -39.07 -17.18
C ILE A 390 5.78 -38.27 -17.08
N ILE A 391 4.61 -38.94 -17.15
CA ILE A 391 3.32 -38.25 -17.06
C ILE A 391 3.12 -37.67 -15.65
N ALA A 392 3.44 -38.43 -14.60
CA ALA A 392 3.38 -37.94 -13.22
C ALA A 392 4.29 -36.71 -13.03
N PHE A 393 5.49 -36.73 -13.59
CA PHE A 393 6.42 -35.61 -13.56
C PHE A 393 5.87 -34.38 -14.27
N LEU A 394 5.34 -34.54 -15.50
CA LEU A 394 4.74 -33.44 -16.24
C LEU A 394 3.54 -32.83 -15.52
N ILE A 395 2.66 -33.65 -14.94
CA ILE A 395 1.50 -33.17 -14.18
C ILE A 395 1.97 -32.36 -12.97
N CYS A 396 2.90 -32.91 -12.17
CA CYS A 396 3.34 -32.25 -10.94
C CYS A 396 4.13 -30.97 -11.23
N GLU A 397 5.09 -31.00 -12.15
CA GLU A 397 5.86 -29.80 -12.51
C GLU A 397 4.97 -28.74 -13.12
N SER A 398 4.07 -29.09 -14.05
CA SER A 398 3.14 -28.11 -14.63
C SER A 398 2.25 -27.50 -13.55
N TYR A 399 1.77 -28.31 -12.61
CA TYR A 399 0.96 -27.83 -11.49
C TYR A 399 1.75 -26.88 -10.59
N MET A 400 2.97 -27.26 -10.17
CA MET A 400 3.81 -26.40 -9.33
C MET A 400 4.22 -25.13 -10.05
N PHE A 401 4.51 -25.22 -11.34
CA PHE A 401 4.91 -24.08 -12.17
C PHE A 401 3.83 -22.98 -12.22
N LEU A 402 2.55 -23.36 -12.18
CA LEU A 402 1.43 -22.40 -12.06
C LEU A 402 1.34 -21.72 -10.68
N LYS A 403 2.05 -22.23 -9.67
CA LYS A 403 2.08 -21.72 -8.30
C LYS A 403 3.38 -21.01 -7.94
N ILE A 404 4.43 -21.15 -8.76
CA ILE A 404 5.71 -20.47 -8.52
C ILE A 404 5.52 -18.97 -8.69
N ASP A 405 5.93 -18.20 -7.69
CA ASP A 405 6.18 -16.78 -7.89
C ASP A 405 7.59 -16.56 -8.44
N PHE A 406 7.67 -16.25 -9.74
CA PHE A 406 8.92 -15.99 -10.47
C PHE A 406 9.60 -14.65 -10.09
N THR A 407 9.29 -14.04 -8.94
CA THR A 407 10.02 -12.88 -8.40
C THR A 407 11.18 -13.30 -7.48
N SER A 408 11.16 -14.54 -6.97
CA SER A 408 12.15 -15.05 -6.02
C SER A 408 12.81 -16.34 -6.52
N ILE A 409 14.14 -16.37 -6.45
CA ILE A 409 14.93 -17.58 -6.73
C ILE A 409 14.56 -18.71 -5.76
N GLU A 410 14.30 -18.37 -4.48
CA GLU A 410 13.90 -19.35 -3.47
C GLU A 410 12.58 -20.03 -3.86
N SER A 411 11.57 -19.25 -4.29
CA SER A 411 10.27 -19.77 -4.73
C SER A 411 10.39 -20.70 -5.94
N ILE A 412 11.26 -20.37 -6.90
CA ILE A 412 11.53 -21.21 -8.07
C ILE A 412 12.15 -22.54 -7.65
N VAL A 413 13.21 -22.48 -6.83
CA VAL A 413 13.90 -23.69 -6.35
C VAL A 413 12.95 -24.59 -5.56
N VAL A 414 12.17 -24.03 -4.64
CA VAL A 414 11.24 -24.81 -3.81
C VAL A 414 10.10 -25.39 -4.65
N GLY A 415 9.53 -24.62 -5.58
CA GLY A 415 8.45 -25.10 -6.46
C GLY A 415 8.88 -26.28 -7.33
N LEU A 416 10.03 -26.19 -8.00
CA LEU A 416 10.59 -27.28 -8.81
C LEU A 416 10.96 -28.50 -7.94
N THR A 417 11.53 -28.27 -6.76
CA THR A 417 11.87 -29.36 -5.83
C THR A 417 10.60 -30.09 -5.35
N MET A 418 9.52 -29.35 -5.08
CA MET A 418 8.26 -29.94 -4.65
C MET A 418 7.55 -30.69 -5.76
N GLY A 419 7.65 -30.22 -7.01
CA GLY A 419 7.17 -30.92 -8.20
C GLY A 419 7.81 -32.30 -8.33
N LEU A 420 9.14 -32.38 -8.19
CA LEU A 420 9.91 -33.63 -8.15
C LEU A 420 9.44 -34.57 -7.03
N ILE A 421 9.28 -34.08 -5.81
CA ILE A 421 8.85 -34.88 -4.66
C ILE A 421 7.45 -35.47 -4.89
N GLN A 422 6.51 -34.66 -5.37
CA GLN A 422 5.14 -35.14 -5.60
C GLN A 422 5.04 -36.10 -6.78
N ALA A 423 5.82 -35.85 -7.84
CA ALA A 423 5.92 -36.78 -8.96
C ALA A 423 6.43 -38.15 -8.48
N PHE A 424 7.41 -38.18 -7.57
CA PHE A 424 7.91 -39.41 -6.97
C PHE A 424 6.83 -40.14 -6.15
N ILE A 425 6.06 -39.42 -5.33
CA ILE A 425 4.97 -39.97 -4.53
C ILE A 425 3.91 -40.60 -5.44
N ILE A 426 3.44 -39.86 -6.45
CA ILE A 426 2.41 -40.34 -7.38
C ILE A 426 2.92 -41.56 -8.15
N THR A 427 4.14 -41.48 -8.70
CA THR A 427 4.76 -42.59 -9.43
C THR A 427 4.87 -43.84 -8.56
N SER A 428 5.36 -43.70 -7.33
CA SER A 428 5.53 -44.82 -6.40
C SER A 428 4.19 -45.43 -6.01
N GLY A 429 3.18 -44.61 -5.70
CA GLY A 429 1.82 -45.06 -5.40
C GLY A 429 1.19 -45.83 -6.58
N THR A 430 1.30 -45.29 -7.79
CA THR A 430 0.77 -45.96 -9.00
C THR A 430 1.48 -47.28 -9.27
N ILE A 431 2.81 -47.32 -9.19
CA ILE A 431 3.58 -48.56 -9.39
C ILE A 431 3.25 -49.61 -8.32
N TYR A 432 3.07 -49.18 -7.08
CA TYR A 432 2.68 -50.06 -5.98
C TYR A 432 1.31 -50.71 -6.22
N LEU A 433 0.30 -49.93 -6.64
CA LEU A 433 -1.01 -50.46 -7.02
C LEU A 433 -0.89 -51.44 -8.20
N LEU A 434 -0.08 -51.10 -9.21
CA LEU A 434 0.18 -51.95 -10.36
C LEU A 434 0.84 -53.28 -9.96
N PHE A 435 1.75 -53.26 -8.99
CA PHE A 435 2.38 -54.46 -8.44
C PHE A 435 1.37 -55.37 -7.75
N ILE A 436 0.54 -54.82 -6.85
CA ILE A 436 -0.52 -55.57 -6.16
C ILE A 436 -1.49 -56.20 -7.17
N PHE A 437 -1.91 -55.44 -8.18
CA PHE A 437 -2.83 -55.91 -9.21
C PHE A 437 -2.29 -57.13 -9.96
N ASN A 438 -1.02 -57.11 -10.40
CA ASN A 438 -0.46 -58.26 -11.11
C ASN A 438 -0.35 -59.49 -10.19
N LYS A 439 -0.05 -59.30 -8.91
CA LYS A 439 0.04 -60.41 -7.94
C LYS A 439 -1.31 -61.12 -7.74
N LYS A 440 -2.43 -60.39 -7.85
CA LYS A 440 -3.79 -60.94 -7.78
C LYS A 440 -4.32 -61.56 -9.07
N VAL A 441 -3.67 -61.32 -10.21
CA VAL A 441 -4.06 -61.88 -11.52
C VAL A 441 -3.28 -63.16 -11.87
N ILE A 442 -2.15 -63.40 -11.19
CA ILE A 442 -1.27 -64.57 -11.40
C ILE A 442 -1.60 -65.71 -10.41
N ASN A 443 -2.27 -65.39 -9.30
CA ASN A 443 -2.94 -66.35 -8.42
C ASN A 443 -4.43 -66.42 -8.80
#